data_AF-A0A0G0XIH4-F1
#
_entry.id   AF-A0A0G0XIH4-F1
#
_cell.length_a   1.000
_cell.length_b   1.000
_cell.length_c   1.000
_cell.angle_alpha   90.00
_cell.angle_beta   90.00
_cell.angle_gamma   90.00
#
_symmetry.space_group_name_H-M   'P 1'
#
loop_
_entity.id
_entity.type
_entity.pdbx_description
1 polymer ?
#
loop_
_entity_poly.entity_id
_entity_poly.type
_entity_poly.pdbx_seq_one_letter_code
_entity_poly.pdbx_strand_id
1 'polypeptide(L)'
;MWTTLFLSYSPIPEYEYVENSIPTFVAIGGFPFIAFHYPSPPMGSDVVSQSMWPLFYLNEFFWLIIGTILTKLLPQKIKNYSQIRLFCIVMTLIISLSGLGYLVLRFD
;
A
#
# COMPACT_ATOMS: atom_id res chain seq x y z
N MET A 1 0.98 4.46 1.46
CA MET A 1 2.19 3.86 0.87
C MET A 1 2.26 2.40 1.26
N TRP A 2 2.69 2.07 2.48
CA TRP A 2 2.75 0.68 2.96
C TRP A 2 1.95 0.44 4.22
N THR A 3 2.06 1.36 5.17
CA THR A 3 1.21 1.43 6.36
C THR A 3 -0.26 1.41 5.98
N THR A 4 -0.65 2.03 4.87
CA THR A 4 -2.03 2.00 4.39
C THR A 4 -2.49 0.59 4.04
N LEU A 5 -1.64 -0.29 3.51
CA LEU A 5 -2.01 -1.68 3.22
C LEU A 5 -2.29 -2.50 4.49
N PHE A 6 -1.47 -2.30 5.52
CA PHE A 6 -1.63 -2.99 6.81
C PHE A 6 -2.75 -2.38 7.67
N LEU A 7 -2.90 -1.05 7.64
CA LEU A 7 -3.92 -0.34 8.40
C LEU A 7 -5.31 -0.39 7.77
N SER A 8 -5.39 -0.64 6.45
CA SER A 8 -6.67 -0.84 5.74
C SER A 8 -7.04 -2.32 5.63
N TYR A 9 -6.41 -3.19 6.42
CA TYR A 9 -6.86 -4.57 6.54
C TYR A 9 -8.33 -4.57 6.96
N SER A 10 -9.19 -5.10 6.09
CA SER A 10 -10.59 -5.34 6.40
C SER A 10 -10.92 -6.81 6.14
N PRO A 11 -11.37 -7.55 7.15
CA PRO A 11 -11.87 -8.90 6.94
C PRO A 11 -13.13 -8.84 6.07
N ILE A 12 -13.29 -9.82 5.17
CA ILE A 12 -14.53 -10.00 4.41
C ILE A 12 -15.54 -10.71 5.34
N PRO A 13 -16.75 -10.16 5.52
CA PRO A 13 -17.69 -10.71 6.49
C PRO A 13 -18.25 -12.07 6.07
N GLU A 14 -18.50 -12.92 7.07
CA GLU A 14 -18.84 -14.35 6.93
C GLU A 14 -20.10 -14.66 6.11
N TYR A 15 -20.98 -13.69 5.91
CA TYR A 15 -22.25 -13.89 5.20
C TYR A 15 -22.12 -13.81 3.67
N GLU A 16 -20.98 -13.38 3.13
CA GLU A 16 -20.71 -13.45 1.67
C GLU A 16 -20.25 -14.85 1.23
N TYR A 17 -20.14 -15.79 2.17
CA TYR A 17 -19.79 -17.17 1.88
C TYR A 17 -20.98 -17.91 1.26
N VAL A 18 -20.86 -18.20 -0.04
CA VAL A 18 -21.73 -19.18 -0.69
C VAL A 18 -21.51 -20.52 0.00
N GLU A 19 -22.60 -21.13 0.49
CA GLU A 19 -22.66 -22.25 1.46
C GLU A 19 -21.87 -23.53 1.09
N ASN A 20 -21.18 -23.56 -0.06
CA ASN A 20 -20.35 -24.69 -0.51
C ASN A 20 -19.03 -24.30 -1.21
N SER A 21 -18.56 -23.06 -1.12
CA SER A 21 -17.28 -22.63 -1.72
C SER A 21 -16.25 -22.29 -0.64
N ILE A 22 -15.07 -22.92 -0.68
CA ILE A 22 -13.91 -22.47 0.10
C ILE A 22 -13.65 -21.01 -0.31
N PRO A 23 -13.64 -20.04 0.63
CA PRO A 23 -13.43 -18.66 0.27
C PRO A 23 -12.05 -18.49 -0.35
N THR A 24 -12.00 -17.99 -1.59
CA THR A 24 -10.73 -17.71 -2.26
C THR A 24 -9.95 -16.59 -1.57
N PHE A 25 -10.62 -15.71 -0.81
CA PHE A 25 -10.03 -14.60 -0.04
C PHE A 25 -10.72 -14.39 1.32
N VAL A 26 -9.95 -14.01 2.35
CA VAL A 26 -10.40 -13.75 3.74
C VAL A 26 -10.39 -12.28 4.13
N ALA A 27 -9.59 -11.47 3.44
CA ALA A 27 -9.47 -10.05 3.74
C ALA A 27 -9.03 -9.26 2.52
N ILE A 28 -9.28 -7.95 2.56
CA ILE A 28 -8.78 -6.98 1.59
C ILE A 28 -7.84 -5.99 2.27
N GLY A 29 -6.87 -5.49 1.50
CA GLY A 29 -5.96 -4.43 1.94
C GLY A 29 -5.70 -3.45 0.81
N GLY A 30 -5.63 -2.17 1.15
CA GLY A 30 -5.37 -1.08 0.23
C GLY A 30 -6.32 0.08 0.48
N PHE A 31 -5.75 1.29 0.51
CA PHE A 31 -6.50 2.54 0.59
C PHE A 31 -5.75 3.64 -0.16
N PRO A 32 -6.43 4.43 -1.02
CA PRO A 32 -7.87 4.40 -1.29
C PRO A 32 -8.33 3.29 -2.24
N PHE A 33 -7.40 2.62 -2.93
CA PHE A 33 -7.71 1.52 -3.82
C PHE A 33 -7.41 0.18 -3.15
N ILE A 34 -8.27 -0.81 -3.35
CA ILE A 34 -7.99 -2.19 -2.93
C ILE A 34 -6.80 -2.67 -3.75
N ALA A 35 -5.70 -2.98 -3.08
CA ALA A 35 -4.44 -3.37 -3.71
C ALA A 35 -4.11 -4.85 -3.48
N PHE A 36 -4.67 -5.48 -2.44
CA PHE A 36 -4.45 -6.87 -2.09
C PHE A 36 -5.74 -7.55 -1.67
N HIS A 37 -5.87 -8.81 -2.09
CA HIS A 37 -6.80 -9.77 -1.50
C HIS A 37 -5.96 -10.84 -0.81
N TYR A 38 -6.19 -11.04 0.48
CA TYR A 38 -5.52 -12.07 1.28
C TYR A 38 -6.26 -13.39 1.09
N PRO A 39 -5.64 -14.46 0.58
CA PRO A 39 -6.32 -15.72 0.30
C PRO A 39 -6.67 -16.56 1.55
N SER A 40 -7.62 -17.50 1.40
CA SER A 40 -7.84 -18.60 2.36
C SER A 40 -7.40 -19.95 1.76
N PRO A 41 -6.63 -20.77 2.47
CA PRO A 41 -5.97 -20.50 3.75
C PRO A 41 -4.94 -19.37 3.63
N PRO A 42 -4.56 -18.71 4.74
CA PRO A 42 -3.53 -17.67 4.73
C PRO A 42 -2.30 -18.22 4.00
N MET A 43 -1.89 -17.49 2.96
CA MET A 43 -0.87 -17.92 2.01
C MET A 43 0.38 -18.39 2.76
N GLY A 44 0.59 -19.71 2.79
CA GLY A 44 1.90 -20.33 3.07
C GLY A 44 2.79 -20.37 1.82
N SER A 45 2.33 -19.73 0.74
CA SER A 45 3.06 -19.48 -0.50
C SER A 45 3.50 -18.03 -0.50
N ASP A 46 4.80 -17.82 -0.65
CA ASP A 46 5.46 -16.51 -0.66
C ASP A 46 5.20 -15.74 -1.97
N VAL A 47 4.08 -15.93 -2.69
CA VAL A 47 3.89 -15.28 -4.01
C VAL A 47 2.54 -14.59 -4.10
N VAL A 48 2.58 -13.27 -4.23
CA VAL A 48 1.40 -12.44 -4.53
C VAL A 48 1.07 -12.59 -6.00
N SER A 49 -0.20 -12.89 -6.30
CA SER A 49 -0.67 -12.99 -7.68
C SER A 49 -0.34 -11.74 -8.47
N GLN A 50 0.28 -11.91 -9.65
CA GLN A 50 0.63 -10.81 -10.56
C GLN A 50 -0.59 -9.96 -10.95
N SER A 51 -1.81 -10.54 -10.90
CA SER A 51 -3.05 -9.80 -11.13
C SER A 51 -3.31 -8.67 -10.12
N MET A 52 -2.68 -8.70 -8.94
CA MET A 52 -2.83 -7.67 -7.90
C MET A 52 -1.82 -6.52 -8.05
N TRP A 53 -0.75 -6.71 -8.84
CA TRP A 53 0.33 -5.74 -8.99
C TRP A 53 -0.12 -4.38 -9.58
N PRO A 54 -1.01 -4.31 -10.59
CA PRO A 54 -1.43 -3.03 -11.16
C PRO A 54 -2.08 -2.10 -10.14
N LEU A 55 -2.99 -2.64 -9.31
CA LEU A 55 -3.68 -1.86 -8.28
C LEU A 55 -2.75 -1.46 -7.14
N PHE A 56 -1.79 -2.33 -6.81
CA PHE A 56 -0.73 -2.01 -5.87
C PHE A 56 0.12 -0.81 -6.34
N TYR A 57 0.64 -0.83 -7.58
CA TYR A 57 1.41 0.28 -8.13
C TYR A 57 0.57 1.56 -8.28
N LEU A 58 -0.71 1.44 -8.63
CA LEU A 58 -1.63 2.57 -8.68
C LEU A 58 -1.79 3.22 -7.32
N ASN A 59 -1.96 2.42 -6.26
CA ASN A 59 -2.08 2.91 -4.90
C ASN A 59 -0.79 3.61 -4.44
N GLU A 60 0.37 3.03 -4.76
CA GLU A 60 1.68 3.62 -4.45
C GLU A 60 1.88 4.96 -5.18
N PHE A 61 1.55 5.00 -6.47
CA PHE A 61 1.60 6.22 -7.28
C PHE A 61 0.66 7.30 -6.75
N PHE A 62 -0.55 6.94 -6.32
CA PHE A 62 -1.48 7.86 -5.68
C PHE A 62 -0.85 8.50 -4.44
N TRP A 63 -0.23 7.70 -3.55
CA TRP A 63 0.41 8.24 -2.35
C TRP A 63 1.64 9.10 -2.64
N LEU A 64 2.41 8.77 -3.67
CA LEU A 64 3.51 9.62 -4.16
C LEU A 64 3.00 11.00 -4.60
N ILE A 65 1.89 11.05 -5.34
CA ILE A 65 1.25 12.30 -5.73
C ILE A 65 0.80 13.08 -4.50
N ILE A 66 0.09 12.44 -3.57
CA ILE A 66 -0.40 13.10 -2.35
C ILE A 66 0.77 13.64 -1.51
N GLY A 67 1.84 12.87 -1.30
CA GLY A 67 3.05 13.34 -0.60
C GLY A 67 3.68 14.55 -1.30
N THR A 68 3.72 14.55 -2.64
CA THR A 68 4.22 15.68 -3.43
C THR A 68 3.32 16.92 -3.31
N ILE A 69 2.01 16.75 -3.24
CA ILE A 69 1.06 17.85 -3.04
C ILE A 69 1.22 18.42 -1.62
N LEU A 70 1.25 17.56 -0.60
CA LEU A 70 1.42 17.97 0.80
C LEU A 70 2.73 18.73 1.02
N THR A 71 3.82 18.32 0.36
CA THR A 71 5.10 19.05 0.42
C THR A 71 5.04 20.44 -0.23
N LYS A 72 4.17 20.66 -1.22
CA LYS A 72 3.91 21.99 -1.78
C LYS A 72 3.03 22.87 -0.89
N LEU A 73 2.13 22.26 -0.12
CA LEU A 73 1.23 22.95 0.81
C LEU A 73 1.91 23.38 2.12
N LEU A 74 3.15 22.93 2.38
CA LEU A 74 3.92 23.35 3.56
C LEU A 74 4.11 24.88 3.58
N PRO A 75 3.86 25.55 4.72
CA PRO A 75 3.96 27.00 4.80
C PRO A 75 5.40 27.46 4.63
N GLN A 76 5.63 28.36 3.67
CA GLN A 76 6.95 28.90 3.34
C GLN A 76 7.58 29.72 4.49
N LYS A 77 6.78 30.09 5.51
CA LYS A 77 7.22 30.84 6.68
C LYS A 77 8.05 30.01 7.66
N ILE A 78 8.19 28.70 7.44
CA ILE A 78 9.01 27.83 8.29
C ILE A 78 10.50 28.13 8.03
N LYS A 79 11.25 28.36 9.11
CA LYS A 79 12.72 28.47 9.04
C LYS A 79 13.30 27.20 8.41
N ASN A 80 14.16 27.35 7.41
CA ASN A 80 14.74 26.25 6.63
C ASN A 80 13.73 25.47 5.75
N TYR A 81 12.66 26.13 5.27
CA TYR A 81 11.66 25.54 4.36
C TYR A 81 12.25 24.68 3.24
N SER A 82 13.32 25.15 2.57
CA SER A 82 13.96 24.41 1.48
C SER A 82 14.52 23.05 1.93
N GLN A 83 15.19 23.01 3.09
CA GLN A 83 15.75 21.78 3.66
C GLN A 83 14.64 20.82 4.11
N ILE A 84 13.59 21.33 4.76
CA ILE A 84 12.45 20.52 5.20
C ILE A 84 11.72 19.92 4.02
N ARG A 85 11.48 20.71 2.97
CA ARG A 85 10.84 20.24 1.73
C ARG A 85 11.66 19.14 1.07
N LEU A 86 12.97 19.33 0.94
CA LEU A 86 13.88 18.32 0.39
C LEU A 86 13.85 17.04 1.24
N PHE A 87 13.94 17.17 2.55
CA PHE A 87 13.87 16.05 3.49
C PHE A 87 12.57 15.26 3.33
N CYS A 88 11.40 15.92 3.26
CA CYS A 88 10.12 15.24 3.06
C CYS A 88 10.05 14.48 1.74
N ILE A 89 10.57 15.05 0.64
CA ILE A 89 10.61 14.38 -0.67
C ILE A 89 11.52 13.14 -0.61
N VAL A 90 12.71 13.28 -0.03
CA VAL A 90 13.67 12.17 0.13
C VAL A 90 13.08 11.06 0.99
N MET A 91 12.47 11.39 2.13
CA MET A 91 11.83 10.40 3.01
C MET A 91 10.67 9.69 2.32
N THR A 92 9.85 10.40 1.55
CA THR A 92 8.77 9.79 0.76
C THR A 92 9.35 8.78 -0.24
N LEU A 93 10.40 9.13 -0.98
CA LEU A 93 11.05 8.22 -1.92
C LEU A 93 11.67 7.01 -1.23
N ILE A 94 12.33 7.19 -0.08
CA ILE A 94 12.92 6.08 0.69
C ILE A 94 11.82 5.12 1.14
N ILE A 95 10.70 5.63 1.66
CA ILE A 95 9.57 4.79 2.10
C ILE A 95 8.95 4.03 0.92
N SER A 96 8.81 4.68 -0.24
CA SER A 96 8.37 4.02 -1.49
C SER A 96 9.28 2.86 -1.85
N LEU A 97 10.57 3.16 -2.00
CA LEU A 97 11.56 2.21 -2.48
C LEU A 97 11.78 1.08 -1.49
N SER A 98 11.75 1.35 -0.18
CA SER A 98 11.90 0.32 0.84
C SER A 98 10.76 -0.68 0.80
N GLY A 99 9.54 -0.22 0.53
CA GLY A 99 8.42 -1.14 0.47
C GLY A 99 8.34 -1.88 -0.87
N LEU A 100 8.70 -1.24 -1.99
CA LEU A 100 8.94 -1.95 -3.26
C LEU A 100 10.02 -3.03 -3.11
N GLY A 101 11.14 -2.70 -2.46
CA GLY A 101 12.23 -3.64 -2.18
C GLY A 101 11.79 -4.77 -1.25
N TYR A 102 11.00 -4.48 -0.22
CA TYR A 102 10.41 -5.51 0.64
C TYR A 102 9.55 -6.48 -0.16
N LEU A 103 8.76 -6.02 -1.13
CA LEU A 103 7.99 -6.93 -1.99
C LEU A 103 8.88 -7.82 -2.82
N VAL A 104 9.88 -7.24 -3.49
CA VAL A 104 10.80 -8.02 -4.31
C VAL A 104 11.50 -9.06 -3.44
N LEU A 105 11.95 -8.71 -2.23
CA LEU A 105 12.63 -9.67 -1.35
C LEU A 105 11.70 -10.72 -0.71
N ARG A 106 10.41 -10.42 -0.57
CA ARG A 106 9.43 -11.29 0.08
C ARG A 106 8.71 -12.19 -0.93
N PHE A 107 8.61 -11.77 -2.19
CA PHE A 107 7.78 -12.41 -3.21
C PHE A 107 8.49 -12.79 -4.51
N ASP A 108 9.83 -12.65 -4.55
CA ASP A 108 10.75 -13.20 -5.57
C ASP A 108 11.63 -14.28 -4.91
#